data_AF-A0A970MRZ8-F1
#
_entry.id   AF-A0A970MRZ8-F1
#
_cell.length_a   1.000
_cell.length_b   1.000
_cell.length_c   1.000
_cell.angle_alpha   90.00
_cell.angle_beta   90.00
_cell.angle_gamma   90.00
#
_symmetry.space_group_name_H-M   'P 1'
#
loop_
_entity.id
_entity.type
_entity.pdbx_description
1 polymer ?
#
loop_
_entity_poly.entity_id
_entity_poly.type
_entity_poly.pdbx_seq_one_letter_code
_entity_poly.pdbx_strand_id
1 'polypeptide(L)'
;MTIDAFPDSWRWNDTIERARMLLCLAWLIRVEDTAEHRRWLKLVADDLLSTQQPCGALPERFGGAKGGHYNIPATNEEYGSGETPLIQSNGDPTTDQLYSTGFALLGLHEAVAATGDQTLKAAEDKLAEYLCRIQVRSKQLPYINGSWFRAFDYERWDYWASSADAGWGAWSAETGWGPAWITAVLGLRLKNTCVWEITSGTRIADHFRTARKQLAENDGAPWIGQ
;
A
#
# COMPACT_ATOMS: atom_id res chain seq x y z
N MET A 1 -12.91 -1.60 -10.14
CA MET A 1 -12.76 -0.20 -9.68
C MET A 1 -12.37 0.62 -10.90
N THR A 2 -13.18 1.56 -11.33
CA THR A 2 -12.90 2.43 -12.50
C THR A 2 -12.61 3.86 -12.04
N ILE A 3 -11.92 4.63 -12.86
CA ILE A 3 -11.67 6.05 -12.56
C ILE A 3 -12.96 6.87 -12.60
N ASP A 4 -13.91 6.53 -13.48
CA ASP A 4 -15.21 7.20 -13.54
C ASP A 4 -16.02 7.12 -12.24
N ALA A 5 -15.75 6.10 -11.42
CA ALA A 5 -16.37 5.90 -10.11
C ALA A 5 -15.62 6.60 -8.96
N PHE A 6 -14.48 7.23 -9.22
CA PHE A 6 -13.65 7.86 -8.20
C PHE A 6 -14.17 9.25 -7.79
N PRO A 7 -14.15 9.62 -6.49
CA PRO A 7 -13.84 8.78 -5.34
C PRO A 7 -15.07 8.08 -4.75
N ASP A 8 -16.27 8.61 -4.98
CA ASP A 8 -17.46 8.33 -4.16
C ASP A 8 -18.05 6.92 -4.33
N SER A 9 -17.81 6.28 -5.47
CA SER A 9 -18.33 4.94 -5.78
C SER A 9 -17.27 3.85 -5.67
N TRP A 10 -16.11 4.16 -5.09
CA TRP A 10 -15.12 3.15 -4.73
C TRP A 10 -15.53 2.41 -3.45
N ARG A 11 -15.21 1.11 -3.37
CA ARG A 11 -15.82 0.19 -2.40
C ARG A 11 -15.36 0.50 -0.98
N TRP A 12 -14.06 0.73 -0.80
CA TRP A 12 -13.48 1.01 0.52
C TRP A 12 -13.29 2.50 0.73
N ASN A 13 -13.00 3.23 -0.35
CA ASN A 13 -12.72 4.66 -0.37
C ASN A 13 -11.66 5.03 0.70
N ASP A 14 -10.65 4.18 0.85
CA ASP A 14 -9.61 4.27 1.89
C ASP A 14 -8.24 4.64 1.30
N THR A 15 -7.19 4.62 2.14
CA THR A 15 -5.80 4.81 1.71
C THR A 15 -5.30 3.63 0.84
N ILE A 16 -5.78 2.41 1.10
CA ILE A 16 -5.31 1.18 0.45
C ILE A 16 -5.66 1.19 -1.04
N GLU A 17 -6.91 1.47 -1.39
CA GLU A 17 -7.38 1.49 -2.78
C GLU A 17 -6.61 2.50 -3.63
N ARG A 18 -6.32 3.67 -3.05
CA ARG A 18 -5.58 4.74 -3.72
C ARG A 18 -4.11 4.39 -3.91
N ALA A 19 -3.47 3.91 -2.84
CA ALA A 19 -2.08 3.45 -2.90
C ALA A 19 -1.88 2.38 -3.97
N ARG A 20 -2.81 1.42 -4.09
CA ARG A 20 -2.75 0.34 -5.09
C ARG A 20 -3.06 0.81 -6.50
N MET A 21 -4.01 1.75 -6.66
CA MET A 21 -4.38 2.26 -7.98
C MET A 21 -3.23 3.02 -8.67
N LEU A 22 -2.34 3.66 -7.91
CA LEU A 22 -1.17 4.36 -8.48
C LEU A 22 -0.33 3.45 -9.38
N LEU A 23 -0.07 2.20 -8.98
CA LEU A 23 0.71 1.27 -9.79
C LEU A 23 0.03 0.98 -11.13
N CYS A 24 -1.28 0.71 -11.11
CA CYS A 24 -2.06 0.44 -12.32
C CYS A 24 -2.01 1.62 -13.30
N LEU A 25 -2.18 2.85 -12.79
CA LEU A 25 -2.17 4.06 -13.62
C LEU A 25 -0.77 4.40 -14.14
N ALA A 26 0.28 4.21 -13.33
CA ALA A 26 1.65 4.38 -13.76
C ALA A 26 2.00 3.45 -14.93
N TRP A 27 1.60 2.18 -14.82
CA TRP A 27 1.82 1.19 -15.88
C TRP A 27 0.94 1.43 -17.11
N LEU A 28 -0.28 1.95 -16.93
CA LEU A 28 -1.12 2.34 -18.05
C LEU A 28 -0.44 3.43 -18.90
N ILE A 29 0.22 4.42 -18.28
CA ILE A 29 1.01 5.43 -18.98
C ILE A 29 2.22 4.81 -19.70
N ARG A 30 2.87 3.80 -19.10
CA ARG A 30 3.98 3.09 -19.77
C ARG A 30 3.53 2.33 -21.02
N VAL A 31 2.32 1.77 -21.00
CA VAL A 31 1.74 1.07 -22.15
C VAL A 31 1.27 2.07 -23.21
N GLU A 32 0.56 3.11 -22.80
CA GLU A 32 -0.01 4.12 -23.68
C GLU A 32 -0.02 5.48 -23.00
N ASP A 33 0.89 6.36 -23.41
CA ASP A 33 1.04 7.67 -22.79
C ASP A 33 0.05 8.68 -23.37
N THR A 34 -1.14 8.78 -22.77
CA THR A 34 -2.19 9.74 -23.16
C THR A 34 -2.38 10.82 -22.09
N ALA A 35 -2.88 11.98 -22.52
CA ALA A 35 -3.29 13.05 -21.60
C ALA A 35 -4.38 12.58 -20.61
N GLU A 36 -5.24 11.65 -21.02
CA GLU A 36 -6.26 11.07 -20.16
C GLU A 36 -5.64 10.20 -19.06
N HIS A 37 -4.73 9.29 -19.41
CA HIS A 37 -4.06 8.42 -18.44
C HIS A 37 -3.23 9.22 -17.44
N ARG A 38 -2.52 10.26 -17.91
CA ARG A 38 -1.80 11.20 -17.04
C ARG A 38 -2.76 11.95 -16.09
N ARG A 39 -3.92 12.40 -16.59
CA ARG A 39 -4.94 13.06 -15.76
C ARG A 39 -5.48 12.12 -14.68
N TRP A 40 -5.74 10.85 -15.01
CA TRP A 40 -6.20 9.86 -14.04
C TRP A 40 -5.16 9.59 -12.94
N LEU A 41 -3.89 9.39 -13.32
CA LEU A 41 -2.81 9.24 -12.34
C LEU A 41 -2.75 10.46 -11.42
N LYS A 42 -2.77 11.66 -12.00
CA LYS A 42 -2.75 12.91 -11.23
C LYS A 42 -3.93 13.01 -10.27
N LEU A 43 -5.14 12.67 -10.70
CA LEU A 43 -6.34 12.72 -9.86
C LEU A 43 -6.20 11.85 -8.60
N VAL A 44 -5.77 10.59 -8.77
CA VAL A 44 -5.63 9.66 -7.63
C VAL A 44 -4.42 10.02 -6.76
N ALA A 45 -3.32 10.46 -7.38
CA ALA A 45 -2.12 10.86 -6.65
C ALA A 45 -2.37 12.14 -5.84
N ASP A 46 -2.98 13.18 -6.42
CA ASP A 46 -3.28 14.42 -5.71
C ASP A 46 -4.21 14.16 -4.51
N ASP A 47 -5.22 13.30 -4.67
CA ASP A 47 -6.11 12.93 -3.57
C ASP A 47 -5.38 12.14 -2.47
N LEU A 48 -4.52 11.17 -2.81
CA LEU A 48 -3.71 10.46 -1.82
C LEU A 48 -2.74 11.40 -1.09
N LEU A 49 -2.09 12.29 -1.84
CA LEU A 49 -1.05 13.18 -1.31
C LEU A 49 -1.62 14.39 -0.58
N SER A 50 -2.92 14.68 -0.73
CA SER A 50 -3.60 15.75 0.02
C SER A 50 -3.50 15.59 1.54
N THR A 51 -3.29 14.35 2.03
CA THR A 51 -3.13 14.04 3.45
C THR A 51 -1.69 13.74 3.86
N GLN A 52 -0.72 13.79 2.92
CA GLN A 52 0.68 13.52 3.26
C GLN A 52 1.21 14.58 4.24
N GLN A 53 1.77 14.10 5.35
CA GLN A 53 2.26 14.96 6.41
C GLN A 53 3.66 15.51 6.09
N PRO A 54 4.08 16.63 6.71
CA PRO A 54 5.43 17.18 6.55
C PRO A 54 6.55 16.18 6.86
N CYS A 55 6.32 15.24 7.79
CA CYS A 55 7.26 14.18 8.14
C CYS A 55 7.33 13.04 7.12
N GLY A 56 6.47 13.04 6.09
CA GLY A 56 6.36 12.04 5.04
C GLY A 56 5.32 10.95 5.28
N ALA A 57 4.68 10.93 6.45
CA ALA A 57 3.60 10.00 6.76
C ALA A 57 2.42 10.14 5.80
N LEU A 58 1.83 9.01 5.41
CA LEU A 58 0.54 8.92 4.72
C LEU A 58 -0.48 8.34 5.69
N PRO A 59 -1.32 9.18 6.32
CA PRO A 59 -2.27 8.73 7.33
C PRO A 59 -3.25 7.70 6.78
N GLU A 60 -3.65 6.78 7.63
CA GLU A 60 -4.79 5.93 7.35
C GLU A 60 -6.06 6.78 7.25
N ARG A 61 -6.95 6.41 6.33
CA ARG A 61 -8.31 6.94 6.24
C ARG A 61 -9.24 5.83 5.80
N PHE A 62 -10.50 5.91 6.21
CA PHE A 62 -11.57 5.01 5.78
C PHE A 62 -12.79 5.81 5.27
N GLY A 63 -13.57 5.20 4.38
CA GLY A 63 -14.76 5.80 3.76
C GLY A 63 -15.99 5.95 4.66
N GLY A 64 -15.83 5.89 5.99
CA GLY A 64 -16.90 5.87 7.00
C GLY A 64 -17.40 4.47 7.36
N ALA A 65 -18.37 4.39 8.29
CA ALA A 65 -18.89 3.14 8.90
C ALA A 65 -19.63 2.18 7.95
N LYS A 66 -19.75 2.51 6.66
CA LYS A 66 -20.48 1.71 5.65
C LYS A 66 -19.61 1.27 4.47
N GLY A 67 -18.32 1.62 4.47
CA GLY A 67 -17.40 1.31 3.37
C GLY A 67 -16.51 0.10 3.69
N GLY A 68 -16.64 -0.98 2.93
CA GLY A 68 -15.68 -2.09 2.94
C GLY A 68 -15.89 -3.20 3.97
N HIS A 69 -14.84 -4.00 4.15
CA HIS A 69 -14.85 -5.19 5.03
C HIS A 69 -14.45 -4.85 6.48
N TYR A 70 -13.68 -3.76 6.65
CA TYR A 70 -13.13 -3.33 7.92
C TYR A 70 -14.15 -2.52 8.72
N ASN A 71 -14.57 -3.05 9.86
CA ASN A 71 -15.55 -2.39 10.73
C ASN A 71 -14.85 -1.87 11.98
N ILE A 72 -15.10 -0.62 12.32
CA ILE A 72 -14.62 -0.02 13.56
C ILE A 72 -15.47 -0.57 14.71
N PRO A 73 -14.86 -1.18 15.75
CA PRO A 73 -15.60 -1.67 16.91
C PRO A 73 -16.41 -0.55 17.56
N ALA A 74 -17.70 -0.80 17.78
CA ALA A 74 -18.61 0.10 18.46
C ALA A 74 -18.70 -0.19 19.97
N THR A 75 -18.32 -1.41 20.38
CA THR A 75 -18.29 -1.82 21.79
C THR A 75 -16.98 -2.54 22.15
N ASN A 76 -16.71 -2.69 23.45
CA ASN A 76 -15.54 -3.42 23.93
C ASN A 76 -15.60 -4.91 23.58
N GLU A 77 -16.79 -5.48 23.50
CA GLU A 77 -17.02 -6.89 23.15
C GLU A 77 -16.66 -7.21 21.70
N GLU A 78 -16.72 -6.21 20.81
CA GLU A 78 -16.34 -6.34 19.40
C GLU A 78 -14.81 -6.19 19.17
N TYR A 79 -14.05 -5.84 20.21
CA TYR A 79 -12.60 -5.68 20.12
C TYR A 79 -11.94 -7.04 19.88
N GLY A 80 -11.15 -7.17 18.80
CA GLY A 80 -10.48 -8.42 18.44
C GLY A 80 -11.37 -9.48 17.81
N SER A 81 -12.63 -9.18 17.49
CA SER A 81 -13.56 -10.15 16.88
C SER A 81 -13.62 -10.10 15.35
N GLY A 82 -13.01 -9.10 14.71
CA GLY A 82 -13.05 -8.92 13.26
C GLY A 82 -11.86 -8.12 12.71
N GLU A 83 -11.88 -7.86 11.41
CA GLU A 83 -10.90 -6.98 10.76
C GLU A 83 -11.32 -5.52 10.94
N THR A 84 -10.38 -4.66 11.33
CA THR A 84 -10.63 -3.24 11.65
C THR A 84 -9.47 -2.36 11.16
N PRO A 85 -9.72 -1.08 10.86
CA PRO A 85 -8.65 -0.09 10.71
C PRO A 85 -7.83 0.05 12.00
N LEU A 86 -6.63 0.63 11.89
CA LEU A 86 -5.79 0.97 13.05
C LEU A 86 -6.29 2.23 13.78
N ILE A 87 -7.16 3.00 13.14
CA ILE A 87 -7.72 4.25 13.63
C ILE A 87 -9.19 4.11 14.02
N GLN A 88 -9.62 4.83 15.06
CA GLN A 88 -11.02 4.90 15.47
C GLN A 88 -11.75 6.00 14.67
N SER A 89 -11.03 7.04 14.27
CA SER A 89 -11.58 8.19 13.55
C SER A 89 -10.59 8.72 12.52
N ASN A 90 -11.10 9.12 11.34
CA ASN A 90 -10.28 9.84 10.37
C ASN A 90 -9.68 11.09 11.03
N GLY A 91 -8.36 11.22 10.99
CA GLY A 91 -7.61 12.26 11.69
C GLY A 91 -6.72 11.73 12.82
N ASP A 92 -6.95 10.50 13.29
CA ASP A 92 -6.01 9.83 14.19
C ASP A 92 -4.63 9.70 13.49
N PRO A 93 -3.51 10.00 14.19
CA PRO A 93 -2.22 10.19 13.56
C PRO A 93 -1.46 8.89 13.26
N THR A 94 -2.12 7.91 12.64
CA THR A 94 -1.55 6.58 12.39
C THR A 94 -1.30 6.31 10.91
N THR A 95 -0.21 5.61 10.59
CA THR A 95 0.05 5.01 9.28
C THR A 95 0.03 3.49 9.34
N ASP A 96 -0.42 2.84 8.25
CA ASP A 96 -0.40 1.37 8.10
C ASP A 96 0.74 0.91 7.16
N GLN A 97 1.73 0.23 7.74
CA GLN A 97 2.91 -0.31 7.06
C GLN A 97 2.67 -1.66 6.38
N LEU A 98 1.59 -2.36 6.74
CA LEU A 98 1.23 -3.66 6.19
C LEU A 98 0.41 -3.50 4.90
N TYR A 99 -0.59 -2.63 4.90
CA TYR A 99 -1.57 -2.52 3.82
C TYR A 99 -1.43 -1.28 2.95
N SER A 100 -0.78 -0.21 3.43
CA SER A 100 -0.80 1.10 2.77
C SER A 100 0.57 1.59 2.29
N THR A 101 1.52 1.84 3.19
CA THR A 101 2.70 2.65 2.84
C THR A 101 3.66 1.96 1.87
N GLY A 102 3.80 0.63 1.93
CA GLY A 102 4.62 -0.12 0.96
C GLY A 102 4.06 -0.04 -0.47
N PHE A 103 2.75 -0.17 -0.62
CA PHE A 103 2.07 -0.05 -1.90
C PHE A 103 2.10 1.39 -2.43
N ALA A 104 1.92 2.38 -1.55
CA ALA A 104 2.02 3.79 -1.92
C ALA A 104 3.43 4.12 -2.41
N LEU A 105 4.47 3.64 -1.72
CA LEU A 105 5.86 3.84 -2.14
C LEU A 105 6.14 3.21 -3.50
N LEU A 106 5.68 1.98 -3.74
CA LEU A 106 5.76 1.32 -5.04
C LEU A 106 5.05 2.12 -6.14
N GLY A 107 3.79 2.51 -5.90
CA GLY A 107 2.99 3.24 -6.86
C GLY A 107 3.58 4.60 -7.21
N LEU A 108 4.05 5.36 -6.22
CA LEU A 108 4.75 6.64 -6.43
C LEU A 108 6.05 6.46 -7.21
N HIS A 109 6.85 5.45 -6.87
CA HIS A 109 8.11 5.17 -7.56
C HIS A 109 7.90 4.84 -9.04
N GLU A 110 6.92 3.97 -9.36
CA GLU A 110 6.57 3.68 -10.75
C GLU A 110 5.97 4.88 -11.48
N ALA A 111 5.15 5.69 -10.78
CA ALA A 111 4.57 6.89 -11.35
C ALA A 111 5.62 7.94 -11.72
N VAL A 112 6.62 8.14 -10.85
CA VAL A 112 7.80 8.98 -11.12
C VAL A 112 8.55 8.46 -12.33
N ALA A 113 8.82 7.16 -12.40
CA ALA A 113 9.52 6.57 -13.54
C ALA A 113 8.74 6.69 -14.85
N ALA A 114 7.41 6.64 -14.82
CA ALA A 114 6.55 6.78 -16.00
C ALA A 114 6.37 8.23 -16.47
N THR A 115 6.46 9.22 -15.56
CA THR A 115 6.06 10.60 -15.87
C THR A 115 7.17 11.63 -15.78
N GLY A 116 8.20 11.38 -14.97
CA GLY A 116 9.21 12.37 -14.60
C GLY A 116 8.69 13.49 -13.68
N ASP A 117 7.49 13.36 -13.13
CA ASP A 117 6.83 14.41 -12.32
C ASP A 117 7.60 14.68 -11.02
N GLN A 118 8.05 15.93 -10.85
CA GLN A 118 8.86 16.36 -9.71
C GLN A 118 8.04 16.47 -8.41
N THR A 119 6.74 16.69 -8.49
CA THR A 119 5.83 16.71 -7.34
C THR A 119 5.68 15.29 -6.79
N LEU A 120 5.47 14.31 -7.68
CA LEU A 120 5.42 12.90 -7.27
C LEU A 120 6.76 12.43 -6.71
N LYS A 121 7.88 12.87 -7.30
CA LYS A 121 9.23 12.58 -6.79
C LYS A 121 9.44 13.12 -5.38
N ALA A 122 9.03 14.36 -5.11
CA ALA A 122 9.15 14.95 -3.79
C ALA A 122 8.28 14.22 -2.75
N ALA A 123 7.09 13.77 -3.12
CA ALA A 123 6.22 12.98 -2.26
C ALA A 123 6.79 11.57 -1.99
N GLU A 124 7.33 10.92 -3.02
CA GLU A 124 8.03 9.63 -2.93
C GLU A 124 9.24 9.73 -1.98
N ASP A 125 10.04 10.79 -2.12
CA ASP A 125 11.22 11.03 -1.28
C ASP A 125 10.85 11.19 0.19
N LYS A 126 9.83 11.99 0.49
CA LYS A 126 9.31 12.16 1.85
C LYS A 126 8.83 10.84 2.46
N LEU A 127 8.08 10.03 1.69
CA LEU A 127 7.60 8.75 2.16
C LEU A 127 8.75 7.76 2.41
N ALA A 128 9.76 7.73 1.53
CA ALA A 128 10.94 6.89 1.72
C ALA A 128 11.74 7.30 2.97
N GLU A 129 11.95 8.62 3.18
CA GLU A 129 12.61 9.15 4.37
C GLU A 129 11.84 8.80 5.66
N TYR A 130 10.51 8.97 5.64
CA TYR A 130 9.63 8.56 6.73
C TYR A 130 9.82 7.08 7.08
N LEU A 131 9.70 6.20 6.09
CA LEU A 131 9.81 4.75 6.28
C LEU A 131 11.16 4.33 6.83
N CYS A 132 12.27 4.93 6.38
CA CYS A 132 13.60 4.69 6.95
C CYS A 132 13.70 5.12 8.42
N ARG A 133 13.05 6.22 8.80
CA ARG A 133 13.13 6.76 10.17
C ARG A 133 12.31 5.98 11.19
N ILE A 134 11.23 5.31 10.76
CA ILE A 134 10.32 4.56 11.64
C ILE A 134 10.67 3.07 11.78
N GLN A 135 11.80 2.63 11.20
CA GLN A 135 12.25 1.24 11.37
C GLN A 135 12.49 0.91 12.84
N VAL A 136 12.07 -0.29 13.23
CA VAL A 136 12.24 -0.84 14.58
C VAL A 136 13.73 -0.88 14.94
N ARG A 137 14.07 -0.34 16.11
CA ARG A 137 15.43 -0.37 16.65
C ARG A 137 15.45 -1.21 17.92
N SER A 138 16.05 -2.39 17.86
CA SER A 138 16.13 -3.29 19.02
C SER A 138 17.46 -4.03 19.06
N LYS A 139 18.22 -3.82 20.14
CA LYS A 139 19.40 -4.64 20.45
C LYS A 139 19.03 -5.97 21.13
N GLN A 140 17.90 -5.99 21.84
CA GLN A 140 17.44 -7.14 22.61
C GLN A 140 16.79 -8.19 21.69
N LEU A 141 16.03 -7.75 20.68
CA LEU A 141 15.36 -8.60 19.70
C LEU A 141 15.92 -8.29 18.31
N PRO A 142 17.10 -8.82 17.95
CA PRO A 142 17.77 -8.46 16.71
C PRO A 142 16.99 -8.86 15.44
N TYR A 143 16.09 -9.83 15.52
CA TYR A 143 15.31 -10.31 14.38
C TYR A 143 14.18 -9.35 13.94
N ILE A 144 13.77 -8.42 14.80
CA ILE A 144 12.86 -7.31 14.42
C ILE A 144 13.63 -6.02 14.14
N ASN A 145 14.94 -5.97 14.37
CA ASN A 145 15.70 -4.74 14.15
C ASN A 145 15.76 -4.43 12.64
N GLY A 146 15.27 -3.26 12.25
CA GLY A 146 15.13 -2.85 10.86
C GLY A 146 13.80 -3.21 10.21
N SER A 147 12.90 -3.91 10.91
CA SER A 147 11.54 -4.17 10.41
C SER A 147 10.62 -2.97 10.63
N TRP A 148 9.36 -3.13 10.21
CA TRP A 148 8.26 -2.22 10.53
C TRP A 148 7.18 -2.99 11.27
N PHE A 149 6.68 -2.42 12.36
CA PHE A 149 5.39 -2.83 12.89
C PHE A 149 4.28 -2.30 11.98
N ARG A 150 3.10 -2.95 11.99
CA ARG A 150 1.95 -2.57 11.19
C ARG A 150 1.60 -1.09 11.40
N ALA A 151 1.61 -0.64 12.65
CA ALA A 151 1.23 0.72 13.00
C ALA A 151 2.41 1.59 13.41
N PHE A 152 2.33 2.87 13.04
CA PHE A 152 3.16 3.93 13.59
C PHE A 152 2.33 5.20 13.78
N ASP A 153 2.40 5.79 14.97
CA ASP A 153 1.81 7.08 15.30
C ASP A 153 2.83 8.19 15.01
N TYR A 154 2.56 9.02 14.01
CA TYR A 154 3.51 10.03 13.53
C TYR A 154 3.52 11.32 14.35
N GLU A 155 2.59 11.52 15.28
CA GLU A 155 2.63 12.64 16.23
C GLU A 155 3.38 12.26 17.52
N ARG A 156 3.10 11.06 18.05
CA ARG A 156 3.81 10.49 19.20
C ARG A 156 5.21 10.00 18.85
N TRP A 157 5.43 9.72 17.58
CA TRP A 157 6.65 9.11 17.06
C TRP A 157 6.94 7.74 17.71
N ASP A 158 5.91 6.90 17.83
CA ASP A 158 5.97 5.59 18.49
C ASP A 158 5.08 4.55 17.79
N TYR A 159 5.32 3.27 18.05
CA TYR A 159 4.54 2.16 17.52
C TYR A 159 3.22 2.06 18.29
N TRP A 160 2.24 2.88 17.91
CA TRP A 160 0.98 3.01 18.64
C TRP A 160 -0.21 3.17 17.70
N ALA A 161 -1.28 2.39 17.96
CA ALA A 161 -2.59 2.52 17.33
C ALA A 161 -3.62 1.64 18.03
N SER A 162 -4.85 1.59 17.51
CA SER A 162 -5.81 0.56 17.91
C SER A 162 -5.28 -0.83 17.54
N SER A 163 -5.33 -1.76 18.50
CA SER A 163 -5.02 -3.17 18.30
C SER A 163 -6.29 -4.04 18.25
N ALA A 164 -7.41 -3.47 17.76
CA ALA A 164 -8.70 -4.14 17.68
C ALA A 164 -8.77 -5.23 16.59
N ASP A 165 -7.79 -5.28 15.69
CA ASP A 165 -7.78 -6.24 14.60
C ASP A 165 -7.55 -7.66 15.13
N ALA A 166 -8.40 -8.60 14.72
CA ALA A 166 -8.32 -9.99 15.16
C ALA A 166 -7.05 -10.72 14.67
N GLY A 167 -6.48 -10.30 13.53
CA GLY A 167 -5.35 -10.97 12.88
C GLY A 167 -4.03 -10.22 13.02
N TRP A 168 -4.01 -8.94 12.64
CA TRP A 168 -2.81 -8.12 12.56
C TRP A 168 -2.92 -6.88 13.44
N GLY A 169 -2.61 -7.01 14.73
CA GLY A 169 -2.60 -5.87 15.66
C GLY A 169 -1.53 -4.80 15.32
N ALA A 170 -1.53 -3.70 16.08
CA ALA A 170 -0.64 -2.56 15.86
C ALA A 170 0.86 -2.93 15.83
N TRP A 171 1.26 -3.92 16.64
CA TRP A 171 2.64 -4.42 16.76
C TRP A 171 2.92 -5.68 15.94
N SER A 172 2.04 -6.08 15.03
CA SER A 172 2.36 -7.16 14.10
C SER A 172 3.51 -6.72 13.19
N ALA A 173 4.51 -7.60 13.01
CA ALA A 173 5.62 -7.38 12.09
C ALA A 173 5.62 -8.50 11.05
N GLU A 174 5.53 -8.11 9.78
CA GLU A 174 5.54 -9.02 8.65
C GLU A 174 6.72 -8.68 7.73
N THR A 175 7.30 -9.68 7.09
CA THR A 175 8.37 -9.49 6.10
C THR A 175 7.91 -9.78 4.67
N GLY A 176 6.65 -10.22 4.51
CA GLY A 176 6.07 -10.66 3.25
C GLY A 176 5.33 -9.57 2.48
N TRP A 177 4.25 -9.99 1.81
CA TRP A 177 3.55 -9.33 0.70
C TRP A 177 3.27 -7.81 0.81
N GLY A 178 3.15 -7.25 2.01
CA GLY A 178 2.99 -5.81 2.25
C GLY A 178 4.33 -5.09 2.44
N PRO A 179 4.99 -5.24 3.60
CA PRO A 179 6.24 -4.53 3.92
C PRO A 179 7.41 -4.85 2.99
N ALA A 180 7.41 -6.01 2.30
CA ALA A 180 8.44 -6.35 1.32
C ALA A 180 8.59 -5.30 0.22
N TRP A 181 7.51 -4.62 -0.16
CA TRP A 181 7.56 -3.55 -1.15
C TRP A 181 8.38 -2.35 -0.69
N ILE A 182 8.41 -2.05 0.62
CA ILE A 182 9.25 -0.99 1.18
C ILE A 182 10.71 -1.30 0.88
N THR A 183 11.19 -2.47 1.30
CA THR A 183 12.56 -2.92 1.07
C THR A 183 12.91 -3.00 -0.42
N ALA A 184 12.01 -3.57 -1.23
CA ALA A 184 12.21 -3.70 -2.67
C ALA A 184 12.39 -2.33 -3.33
N VAL A 185 11.50 -1.37 -3.04
CA VAL A 185 11.53 -0.04 -3.67
C VAL A 185 12.72 0.79 -3.16
N LEU A 186 13.09 0.70 -1.87
CA LEU A 186 14.33 1.31 -1.40
C LEU A 186 15.56 0.78 -2.16
N GLY A 187 15.61 -0.53 -2.42
CA GLY A 187 16.64 -1.14 -3.26
C GLY A 187 16.61 -0.64 -4.71
N LEU A 188 15.43 -0.52 -5.32
CA LEU A 188 15.26 0.00 -6.68
C LEU A 188 15.70 1.47 -6.79
N ARG A 189 15.38 2.29 -5.80
CA ARG A 189 15.83 3.68 -5.69
C ARG A 189 17.36 3.77 -5.62
N LEU A 190 18.02 2.93 -4.82
CA LEU A 190 19.49 2.86 -4.75
C LEU A 190 20.11 2.42 -6.09
N LYS A 191 19.42 1.56 -6.84
CA LYS A 191 19.84 1.11 -8.17
C LYS A 191 19.45 2.06 -9.30
N ASN A 192 18.74 3.15 -9.00
CA ASN A 192 18.20 4.09 -9.97
C ASN A 192 17.43 3.39 -11.11
N THR A 193 16.53 2.47 -10.76
CA THR A 193 15.69 1.70 -11.68
C THR A 193 14.31 1.48 -11.06
N CYS A 194 13.36 0.86 -11.76
CA CYS A 194 12.02 0.59 -11.26
C CYS A 194 11.55 -0.83 -11.66
N VAL A 195 10.41 -1.30 -11.14
CA VAL A 195 9.87 -2.65 -11.39
C VAL A 195 9.65 -2.88 -12.88
N TRP A 196 9.06 -1.91 -13.59
CA TRP A 196 8.89 -1.99 -15.04
C TRP A 196 10.20 -2.30 -15.77
N GLU A 197 11.28 -1.58 -15.44
CA GLU A 197 12.57 -1.76 -16.11
C GLU A 197 13.20 -3.11 -15.80
N ILE A 198 13.22 -3.53 -14.53
CA ILE A 198 13.83 -4.81 -14.14
C ILE A 198 13.03 -6.02 -14.60
N THR A 199 11.75 -5.83 -14.93
CA THR A 199 10.87 -6.91 -15.44
C THR A 199 10.68 -6.87 -16.96
N SER A 200 11.22 -5.87 -17.67
CA SER A 200 11.10 -5.73 -19.13
C SER A 200 11.55 -6.96 -19.93
N GLY A 201 12.56 -7.69 -19.45
CA GLY A 201 13.08 -8.93 -20.05
C GLY A 201 12.49 -10.22 -19.47
N THR A 202 11.37 -10.16 -18.73
CA THR A 202 10.80 -11.33 -18.07
C THR A 202 10.36 -12.39 -19.07
N ARG A 203 10.71 -13.66 -18.78
CA ARG A 203 10.25 -14.84 -19.53
C ARG A 203 9.05 -15.51 -18.88
N ILE A 204 8.30 -14.77 -18.06
CA ILE A 204 7.09 -15.30 -17.41
C ILE A 204 6.14 -15.91 -18.45
N ALA A 205 5.98 -15.30 -19.62
CA ALA A 205 5.11 -15.82 -20.68
C ALA A 205 5.49 -17.25 -21.12
N ASP A 206 6.80 -17.55 -21.19
CA ASP A 206 7.30 -18.87 -21.58
C ASP A 206 6.95 -19.95 -20.55
N HIS A 207 6.97 -19.57 -19.27
CA HIS A 207 6.71 -20.48 -18.15
C HIS A 207 5.24 -20.50 -17.70
N PHE A 208 4.46 -19.47 -18.04
CA PHE A 208 3.10 -19.28 -17.57
C PHE A 208 2.20 -20.46 -17.96
N ARG A 209 2.36 -21.01 -19.16
CA ARG A 209 1.57 -22.18 -19.60
C ARG A 209 1.80 -23.40 -18.72
N THR A 210 3.04 -23.64 -18.30
CA THR A 210 3.40 -24.76 -17.43
C THR A 210 2.92 -24.52 -16.00
N ALA A 211 3.20 -23.32 -15.46
CA ALA A 211 2.76 -22.94 -14.11
C ALA A 211 1.23 -22.98 -13.99
N ARG A 212 0.50 -22.50 -15.01
CA ARG A 212 -0.96 -22.54 -15.05
C ARG A 212 -1.50 -23.96 -14.91
N LYS A 213 -0.88 -24.96 -15.57
CA LYS A 213 -1.30 -26.36 -15.44
C LYS A 213 -1.10 -26.92 -14.02
N GLN A 214 -0.11 -26.42 -13.29
CA GLN A 214 0.16 -26.85 -11.91
C GLN A 214 -0.77 -26.17 -10.90
N LEU A 215 -1.16 -24.92 -11.18
CA LEU A 215 -2.04 -24.13 -10.33
C LEU A 215 -3.53 -24.37 -10.61
N ALA A 216 -3.86 -24.79 -11.83
CA ALA A 216 -5.23 -25.03 -12.22
C ALA A 216 -5.69 -26.40 -11.73
N GLU A 217 -6.36 -26.42 -10.56
CA GLU A 217 -7.05 -27.62 -10.09
C GLU A 217 -8.22 -28.04 -11.02
N ASN A 218 -8.74 -27.10 -11.85
CA ASN A 218 -9.91 -27.31 -12.69
C ASN A 218 -9.89 -26.53 -14.03
N ASP A 219 -8.72 -26.14 -14.53
CA ASP A 219 -8.55 -25.34 -15.76
C ASP A 219 -9.38 -24.03 -15.83
N GLY A 220 -9.73 -23.46 -14.66
CA GLY A 220 -10.53 -22.24 -14.58
C GLY A 220 -12.04 -22.47 -14.62
N ALA A 221 -12.50 -23.72 -14.50
CA ALA A 221 -13.90 -24.02 -14.24
C ALA A 221 -14.33 -23.50 -12.85
N PRO A 222 -15.63 -23.34 -12.58
CA PRO A 222 -16.12 -23.13 -11.22
C PRO A 222 -15.69 -24.29 -10.31
N TRP A 223 -15.32 -24.00 -9.07
CA TRP A 223 -15.04 -25.03 -8.07
C TRP A 223 -16.31 -25.84 -7.81
N ILE A 224 -16.25 -27.16 -8.02
CA ILE A 224 -17.34 -28.09 -7.75
C ILE A 224 -16.91 -28.88 -6.52
N GLY A 225 -17.42 -28.51 -5.35
CA GLY A 225 -17.04 -29.15 -4.09
C GLY A 225 -17.34 -30.65 -4.09
N GLN A 226 -16.43 -31.42 -3.49
CA GLN A 226 -16.67 -32.82 -3.11
C GLN A 226 -17.28 -32.89 -1.71
#